data_AF-A0A258ATU9-F1
#
_entry.id   AF-A0A258ATU9-F1
#
_cell.length_a   1.000
_cell.length_b   1.000
_cell.length_c   1.000
_cell.angle_alpha   90.00
_cell.angle_beta   90.00
_cell.angle_gamma   90.00
#
_symmetry.space_group_name_H-M   'P 1'
#
loop_
_entity.id
_entity.type
_entity.pdbx_description
1 polymer ?
#
loop_
_entity_poly.entity_id
_entity_poly.type
_entity_poly.pdbx_seq_one_letter_code
_entity_poly.pdbx_strand_id
1 'polypeptide(L)' 'SPASIEETAVALQALSRERHPAREKVLSGVQWLLAATENGTHFPTAPIGLYFARLWYHEQLYPVVWTLGALRAAKKVLS' A
#
# COMPACT_ATOMS: atom_id res chain seq x y z
N SER A 1 -11.23 -10.21 -5.29
CA SER A 1 -11.09 -9.89 -3.85
C SER A 1 -11.27 -8.40 -3.64
N PRO A 2 -11.80 -7.95 -2.49
CA PRO A 2 -11.76 -6.53 -2.13
C PRO A 2 -10.30 -6.05 -2.01
N ALA A 3 -10.06 -4.75 -2.19
CA ALA A 3 -8.73 -4.16 -2.05
C ALA A 3 -8.25 -4.19 -0.59
N SER A 4 -6.94 -4.38 -0.38
CA SER A 4 -6.28 -4.37 0.93
C SER A 4 -5.25 -3.24 1.04
N ILE A 5 -4.92 -2.84 2.28
CA ILE A 5 -3.85 -1.86 2.56
C ILE A 5 -2.53 -2.39 2.01
N GLU A 6 -2.26 -3.67 2.24
CA GLU A 6 -1.03 -4.35 1.89
C GLU A 6 -0.80 -4.36 0.38
N GLU A 7 -1.76 -4.85 -0.41
CA GLU A 7 -1.64 -4.92 -1.86
C GLU A 7 -1.57 -3.52 -2.47
N THR A 8 -2.38 -2.59 -1.97
CA THR A 8 -2.41 -1.22 -2.48
C THR A 8 -1.10 -0.50 -2.17
N ALA A 9 -0.53 -0.67 -0.98
CA ALA A 9 0.75 -0.09 -0.60
C ALA A 9 1.89 -0.60 -1.48
N VAL A 10 1.96 -1.92 -1.72
CA VAL A 10 2.98 -2.51 -2.60
C VAL A 10 2.82 -2.01 -4.04
N ALA A 11 1.60 -2.01 -4.59
CA ALA A 11 1.32 -1.53 -5.93
C ALA A 11 1.67 -0.04 -6.09
N LEU A 12 1.25 0.80 -5.14
CA LEU A 12 1.55 2.23 -5.13
C LEU A 12 3.06 2.49 -5.06
N GLN A 13 3.79 1.71 -4.26
CA GLN A 13 5.24 1.82 -4.17
C GLN A 13 5.92 1.46 -5.50
N ALA A 14 5.44 0.45 -6.22
CA ALA A 14 5.94 0.08 -7.53
C ALA A 14 5.67 1.18 -8.58
N LEU A 15 4.40 1.63 -8.69
CA LEU A 15 3.99 2.70 -9.61
C LEU A 15 4.78 3.99 -9.38
N SER A 16 5.08 4.30 -8.11
CA SER A 16 5.84 5.52 -7.75
C SER A 16 7.33 5.45 -8.12
N ARG A 17 7.85 4.28 -8.51
CA ARG A 17 9.27 4.06 -8.87
C ARG A 17 9.47 3.87 -10.38
N GLU A 18 8.41 3.92 -11.17
CA GLU A 18 8.52 3.86 -12.63
C GLU A 18 9.31 5.05 -13.18
N ARG A 19 9.90 4.89 -14.37
CA ARG A 19 10.61 5.98 -15.06
C ARG A 19 9.68 7.14 -15.42
N HIS A 20 8.42 6.83 -15.71
CA HIS A 20 7.38 7.81 -16.05
C HIS A 20 6.12 7.51 -15.21
N PRO A 21 6.11 7.86 -13.92
CA PRO A 21 5.00 7.52 -13.03
C PRO A 21 3.68 8.12 -13.50
N ALA A 22 2.63 7.31 -13.55
CA ALA A 22 1.28 7.78 -13.81
C ALA A 22 0.75 8.58 -12.59
N ARG A 23 1.03 9.89 -12.56
CA ARG A 23 0.74 10.79 -11.43
C ARG A 23 -0.70 10.67 -10.91
N GLU A 24 -1.68 10.58 -11.81
CA GLU A 24 -3.10 10.42 -11.44
C GLU A 24 -3.38 9.10 -10.72
N LYS A 25 -2.77 7.99 -11.17
CA LYS A 25 -2.90 6.69 -10.52
C LYS A 25 -2.21 6.66 -9.16
N VAL A 26 -1.05 7.31 -9.05
CA VAL A 26 -0.35 7.50 -7.77
C VAL A 26 -1.21 8.31 -6.80
N LEU A 27 -1.81 9.42 -7.24
CA LEU A 27 -2.70 10.24 -6.41
C LEU A 27 -3.93 9.45 -5.94
N SER A 28 -4.58 8.72 -6.85
CA SER A 28 -5.74 7.88 -6.51
C SER A 28 -5.39 6.81 -5.48
N GLY A 29 -4.24 6.15 -5.62
CA GLY A 29 -3.76 5.16 -4.64
C GLY A 29 -3.47 5.77 -3.27
N VAL A 30 -2.89 6.97 -3.22
CA VAL A 30 -2.67 7.72 -1.96
C VAL A 30 -4.00 8.05 -1.29
N GLN A 31 -4.98 8.58 -2.02
CA GLN A 31 -6.29 8.92 -1.48
C GLN A 31 -7.00 7.69 -0.90
N TRP A 32 -6.91 6.56 -1.61
CA TRP A 32 -7.46 5.31 -1.12
C TRP A 32 -6.78 4.85 0.17
N LEU A 33 -5.43 4.87 0.25
CA LEU A 33 -4.70 4.48 1.46
C LEU A 33 -5.02 5.38 2.65
N LEU A 34 -5.15 6.69 2.44
CA LEU A 34 -5.54 7.61 3.51
C LEU A 34 -6.94 7.26 4.05
N ALA A 35 -7.90 6.98 3.17
CA ALA A 35 -9.23 6.57 3.61
C ALA A 35 -9.21 5.19 4.31
N ALA A 36 -8.52 4.21 3.73
CA ALA A 36 -8.46 2.84 4.25
C ALA A 36 -7.72 2.74 5.60
N THR A 37 -6.84 3.70 5.90
CA THR A 37 -6.10 3.77 7.16
C THR A 37 -6.69 4.74 8.18
N GLU A 38 -7.87 5.29 7.89
CA GLU A 38 -8.49 6.36 8.71
C GLU A 38 -7.53 7.53 8.96
N ASN A 39 -6.77 7.94 7.93
CA ASN A 39 -5.69 8.93 8.01
C ASN A 39 -4.56 8.53 8.98
N GLY A 40 -4.27 7.24 9.06
CA GLY A 40 -3.15 6.69 9.83
C GLY A 40 -3.47 6.35 11.28
N THR A 41 -4.75 6.26 11.67
CA THR A 41 -5.17 5.83 13.01
C THR A 41 -5.56 4.36 13.09
N HIS A 42 -5.81 3.71 11.95
CA HIS A 42 -6.29 2.34 11.91
C HIS A 42 -5.63 1.55 10.78
N PHE A 43 -5.16 0.33 11.06
CA PHE A 43 -4.43 -0.51 10.10
C PHE A 43 -4.89 -1.97 10.22
N PRO A 44 -6.11 -2.30 9.75
CA PRO A 44 -6.57 -3.68 9.73
C PRO A 44 -5.66 -4.51 8.83
N THR A 45 -5.19 -5.65 9.34
CA THR A 45 -4.31 -6.56 8.59
C THR A 45 -5.09 -7.39 7.60
N ALA A 46 -4.57 -7.54 6.38
CA ALA A 46 -5.04 -8.51 5.41
C ALA A 46 -3.93 -9.52 5.06
N PRO A 47 -4.28 -10.78 4.78
CA PRO A 47 -3.32 -11.74 4.24
C PRO A 47 -2.78 -11.27 2.88
N ILE A 48 -1.46 -11.36 2.70
CA ILE A 48 -0.80 -11.00 1.44
C ILE A 48 0.39 -11.91 1.18
N GLY A 49 0.38 -12.53 0.01
CA GLY A 49 1.41 -13.47 -0.40
C GLY A 49 1.14 -14.90 0.07
N LEU A 50 1.64 -15.83 -0.74
CA LEU A 50 1.53 -17.26 -0.53
C LEU A 50 2.91 -17.78 -0.11
N TYR A 51 3.19 -17.85 1.19
CA TYR A 51 4.38 -18.55 1.69
C TYR A 51 3.98 -19.96 2.16
N PHE A 52 4.65 -20.98 1.63
CA PHE A 52 4.51 -22.40 2.00
C PHE A 52 3.13 -23.07 1.76
N ALA A 53 2.41 -22.78 0.66
CA ALA A 53 1.26 -23.57 0.17
C ALA A 53 0.11 -23.91 1.16
N ARG A 54 0.15 -23.51 2.43
CA ARG A 54 -0.74 -24.00 3.51
C ARG A 54 -0.95 -23.02 4.67
N LEU A 55 -0.28 -21.86 4.75
CA LEU A 55 -0.50 -20.88 5.83
C LEU A 55 -0.52 -19.44 5.29
N TRP A 56 -1.66 -18.78 5.41
CA TRP A 56 -1.79 -17.33 5.22
C TRP A 56 -1.24 -16.63 6.45
N TYR A 57 -0.10 -15.96 6.34
CA TYR A 57 0.44 -15.12 7.40
C TYR A 57 -0.09 -13.70 7.22
N HIS A 58 -0.68 -13.14 8.26
CA HIS A 58 -0.91 -11.71 8.38
C HIS A 58 0.01 -11.22 9.50
N GLU A 59 0.83 -10.22 9.21
CA GLU A 59 1.74 -9.63 10.19
C GLU A 59 1.21 -8.24 10.55
N GLN A 60 1.07 -7.96 11.85
CA GLN A 60 0.43 -6.73 12.35
C GLN A 60 1.12 -5.46 11.84
N LEU A 61 2.41 -5.56 11.53
CA LEU A 61 3.22 -4.43 11.08
C LEU A 61 3.19 -4.20 9.57
N TYR A 62 2.75 -5.16 8.75
CA TYR A 62 2.74 -5.01 7.29
C TYR A 62 1.92 -3.81 6.81
N PRO A 63 0.64 -3.63 7.20
CA PRO A 63 -0.13 -2.49 6.71
C PRO A 63 0.48 -1.15 7.13
N VAL A 64 1.13 -1.08 8.29
CA VAL A 64 1.81 0.14 8.78
C VAL A 64 3.07 0.44 7.97
N VAL A 65 4.02 -0.51 7.93
CA VAL A 65 5.34 -0.31 7.32
C VAL A 65 5.21 -0.10 5.82
N TRP A 66 4.33 -0.84 5.16
CA TRP A 66 4.15 -0.73 3.72
C TRP A 66 3.40 0.54 3.34
N THR A 67 2.38 0.96 4.10
CA THR A 67 1.74 2.27 3.88
C THR A 67 2.76 3.40 3.97
N LEU A 68 3.59 3.41 5.02
CA LEU A 68 4.65 4.43 5.16
C LEU A 68 5.62 4.41 3.98
N GLY A 69 6.05 3.21 3.57
CA GLY A 69 6.94 3.02 2.42
C GLY A 69 6.33 3.49 1.09
N ALA A 70 5.02 3.30 0.92
CA ALA A 70 4.26 3.73 -0.25
C ALA A 70 4.09 5.25 -0.29
N LEU A 71 3.65 5.86 0.82
CA LEU A 71 3.47 7.32 0.94
C LEU A 71 4.80 8.06 0.74
N ARG A 72 5.91 7.53 1.27
CA ARG A 72 7.25 8.08 1.01
C ARG A 72 7.63 8.04 -0.46
N ALA A 73 7.28 6.96 -1.18
CA ALA A 73 7.56 6.85 -2.60
C ALA A 73 6.70 7.82 -3.41
N ALA A 74 5.38 7.83 -3.14
CA ALA A 74 4.42 8.70 -3.80
C ALA A 74 4.73 10.20 -3.60
N LYS A 75 5.24 10.58 -2.42
CA LYS A 75 5.68 11.97 -2.15
C LYS A 75 6.69 12.47 -3.20
N LYS A 76 7.58 11.61 -3.69
CA LYS A 76 8.57 11.99 -4.73
C LYS A 76 7.94 12.27 -6.09
N VAL A 77 6.76 11.71 -6.36
CA VAL A 77 6.02 11.86 -7.61
C VAL A 77 5.04 13.03 -7.54
N LEU A 78 4.48 13.31 -6.37
CA LEU A 78 3.42 14.28 -6.15
C LEU A 78 3.90 15.66 -5.65
N SER A 79 5.10 15.74 -5.06
CA SER A 79 5.76 17.03 -4.77
C SER A 79 6.27 17.66 -6.06
#